data_AF-A0A0Q8RAC3-F1
#
_entry.id   AF-A0A0Q8RAC3-F1
#
_cell.length_a   1.000
_cell.length_b   1.000
_cell.length_c   1.000
_cell.angle_alpha   90.00
_cell.angle_beta   90.00
_cell.angle_gamma   90.00
#
_symmetry.space_group_name_H-M   'P 1'
#
loop_
_entity.id
_entity.type
_entity.pdbx_description
1 polymer ?
#
loop_
_entity_poly.entity_id
_entity_poly.type
_entity_poly.pdbx_seq_one_letter_code
_entity_poly.pdbx_strand_id
1 'polypeptide(L)'
;MTTDRNSAPRLSNTEWKVVAAAYEDAETYRFAPARPSLVRTAIGRLTGHRPALPAADPRREALRRFVCTVRRTRRPDERLVPELIALGLNRSQVDALALLSA
;
A
#
# COMPACT_ATOMS: atom_id res chain seq x y z
N MET A 1 29.11 -16.22 -6.78
CA MET A 1 27.99 -15.29 -7.05
C MET A 1 27.43 -14.83 -5.71
N THR A 2 27.93 -13.71 -5.20
CA THR A 2 27.45 -13.09 -3.95
C THR A 2 26.16 -12.36 -4.24
N THR A 3 25.03 -12.87 -3.74
CA THR A 3 23.75 -12.15 -3.75
C THR A 3 23.87 -10.98 -2.78
N ASP A 4 24.20 -9.80 -3.31
CA ASP A 4 24.27 -8.57 -2.54
C ASP A 4 22.84 -8.20 -2.09
N ARG A 5 22.49 -8.67 -0.90
CA ARG A 5 21.19 -8.45 -0.25
C ARG A 5 21.07 -7.02 0.33
N ASN A 6 22.06 -6.16 0.07
CA ASN A 6 22.26 -4.88 0.74
C ASN A 6 22.49 -3.70 -0.24
N SER A 7 22.27 -3.91 -1.53
CA SER A 7 22.39 -2.86 -2.53
C SER A 7 21.13 -2.01 -2.45
N ALA A 8 21.25 -0.81 -1.86
CA ALA A 8 20.18 0.17 -1.86
C ALA A 8 19.66 0.38 -3.30
N PRO A 9 18.34 0.42 -3.51
CA PRO A 9 17.75 0.53 -4.83
C PRO A 9 18.25 1.79 -5.51
N ARG A 10 18.76 1.65 -6.73
CA ARG A 10 19.26 2.77 -7.54
C ARG A 10 18.06 3.52 -8.14
N LEU A 11 17.58 4.50 -7.40
CA LEU A 11 16.50 5.40 -7.78
C LEU A 11 17.03 6.81 -7.99
N SER A 12 16.54 7.47 -9.04
CA SER A 12 16.70 8.91 -9.22
C SER A 12 15.91 9.70 -8.17
N ASN A 13 16.25 10.98 -7.99
CA ASN A 13 15.53 11.86 -7.06
C ASN A 13 14.01 11.92 -7.34
N THR A 14 13.61 11.85 -8.61
CA THR A 14 12.19 11.83 -8.99
C THR A 14 11.52 10.53 -8.56
N GLU A 15 12.20 9.40 -8.72
CA GLU A 15 11.65 8.11 -8.30
C GLU A 15 11.56 7.99 -6.78
N TRP A 16 12.50 8.59 -6.03
CA TRP A 16 12.39 8.69 -4.58
C TRP A 16 11.15 9.48 -4.14
N LYS A 17 10.80 10.57 -4.85
CA LYS A 17 9.56 11.30 -4.58
C LYS A 17 8.31 10.43 -4.82
N VAL A 18 8.33 9.60 -5.86
CA VAL A 18 7.24 8.65 -6.14
C VAL A 18 7.10 7.62 -5.03
N VAL A 19 8.22 7.06 -4.55
CA VAL A 19 8.22 6.09 -3.43
C VAL A 19 7.75 6.74 -2.13
N ALA A 20 8.22 7.96 -1.82
CA ALA A 20 7.79 8.70 -0.63
C ALA A 20 6.28 9.00 -0.67
N ALA A 21 5.78 9.50 -1.81
CA ALA A 21 4.34 9.74 -2.00
C ALA A 21 3.53 8.45 -1.86
N ALA A 22 4.01 7.34 -2.43
CA ALA A 22 3.35 6.03 -2.33
C ALA A 22 3.31 5.50 -0.88
N TYR A 23 4.36 5.75 -0.10
CA TYR A 23 4.42 5.42 1.31
C TYR A 23 3.47 6.29 2.15
N GLU A 24 3.43 7.60 1.90
CA GLU A 24 2.50 8.53 2.56
C GLU A 24 1.03 8.22 2.24
N ASP A 25 0.72 7.86 0.98
CA ASP A 25 -0.61 7.40 0.56
C ASP A 25 -1.04 6.15 1.35
N ALA A 26 -0.11 5.21 1.58
CA ALA A 26 -0.36 4.01 2.38
C ALA A 26 -0.58 4.33 3.88
N GLU A 27 0.18 5.28 4.45
CA GLU A 27 0.09 5.67 5.86
C GLU A 27 -1.13 6.56 6.17
N THR A 28 -1.59 7.38 5.22
CA THR A 28 -2.78 8.25 5.39
C THR A 28 -4.01 7.43 5.76
N TYR A 29 -4.14 6.20 5.24
CA TYR A 29 -5.25 5.30 5.56
C TYR A 29 -5.13 4.60 6.93
N ARG A 30 -3.95 4.61 7.57
CA ARG A 30 -3.76 4.10 8.93
C ARG A 30 -4.46 4.98 9.97
N PHE A 31 -4.56 6.29 9.69
CA PHE A 31 -5.27 7.26 10.53
C PHE A 31 -6.73 7.49 10.12
N ALA A 32 -7.13 7.07 8.92
CA ALA A 32 -8.55 6.96 8.59
C ALA A 32 -9.16 5.90 9.54
N PRO A 33 -10.24 6.21 10.28
CA PRO A 33 -10.79 5.28 11.25
C PRO A 33 -11.26 4.01 10.55
N ALA A 34 -10.44 2.95 10.64
CA ALA A 34 -10.76 1.59 10.23
C ALA A 34 -11.72 0.93 11.25
N ARG A 35 -12.69 1.69 11.77
CA ARG A 35 -13.78 1.18 12.59
C ARG A 35 -15.07 1.36 11.81
N PRO A 36 -15.77 0.27 11.43
CA PRO A 36 -17.20 0.40 11.23
C PRO A 36 -17.78 0.80 12.59
N SER A 37 -18.05 2.08 12.80
CA SER A 37 -18.81 2.53 13.97
C SER A 37 -20.06 1.65 14.06
N LEU A 38 -20.38 1.12 15.25
CA LEU A 38 -21.57 0.28 15.47
C LEU A 38 -22.85 0.95 14.93
N VAL A 39 -22.86 2.28 14.95
CA VAL A 39 -23.88 3.16 14.33
C VAL A 39 -24.05 2.90 12.82
N ARG A 40 -22.95 2.68 12.07
CA ARG A 40 -22.94 2.43 10.62
C ARG A 40 -23.51 1.06 10.26
N THR A 41 -23.31 0.06 11.13
CA THR A 41 -23.89 -1.29 10.97
C THR A 41 -25.40 -1.29 11.22
N ALA A 42 -25.88 -0.47 12.17
CA ALA A 42 -27.31 -0.34 12.45
C ALA A 42 -28.05 0.38 11.30
N ILE A 43 -27.47 1.46 10.74
CA ILE A 43 -28.09 2.19 9.62
C ILE A 43 -28.15 1.32 8.36
N GLY A 44 -27.09 0.56 8.03
CA GLY A 44 -27.08 -0.32 6.85
C GLY A 44 -28.09 -1.47 6.89
N ARG A 45 -28.56 -1.88 8.08
CA ARG A 45 -29.63 -2.89 8.23
C ARG A 45 -31.03 -2.30 8.06
N LEU A 46 -31.22 -1.00 8.34
CA LEU A 46 -32.51 -0.33 8.26
C LEU A 46 -32.79 0.28 6.88
N THR A 47 -31.76 0.73 6.16
CA THR A 47 -31.93 1.45 4.89
C THR A 47 -31.45 0.68 3.65
N GLY A 48 -30.88 -0.51 3.80
CA GLY A 48 -30.35 -1.32 2.69
C GLY A 48 -29.17 -0.67 1.93
N HIS A 49 -28.82 0.57 2.26
CA HIS A 49 -27.68 1.28 1.72
C HIS A 49 -26.41 0.83 2.45
N ARG A 50 -25.66 -0.06 1.80
CA ARG A 50 -24.22 -0.16 2.08
C ARG A 50 -23.60 1.17 1.64
N PRO A 51 -23.07 2.01 2.54
CA PRO A 51 -22.21 3.09 2.09
C PRO A 51 -21.01 2.40 1.44
N ALA A 52 -20.92 2.50 0.12
CA ALA A 52 -19.67 2.25 -0.58
C ALA A 52 -18.63 3.10 0.16
N LEU A 53 -17.57 2.48 0.69
CA LEU A 53 -16.39 3.28 1.01
C LEU A 53 -16.12 4.13 -0.24
N PRO A 54 -15.81 5.44 -0.11
CA PRO A 54 -15.40 6.22 -1.28
C PRO A 54 -14.34 5.39 -1.96
N ALA A 55 -14.60 4.98 -3.20
CA ALA A 55 -13.84 3.96 -3.90
C ALA A 55 -12.37 4.31 -3.70
N ALA A 56 -11.68 3.58 -2.82
CA ALA A 56 -10.29 3.86 -2.54
C ALA A 56 -9.63 3.71 -3.90
N ASP A 57 -8.89 4.74 -4.33
CA ASP A 57 -8.14 4.67 -5.58
C ASP A 57 -7.44 3.30 -5.60
N PRO A 58 -7.67 2.46 -6.63
CA PRO A 58 -7.15 1.10 -6.68
C PRO A 58 -5.64 1.09 -6.44
N ARG A 59 -4.94 2.16 -6.83
CA ARG A 59 -3.53 2.37 -6.54
C ARG A 59 -3.23 2.43 -5.04
N ARG A 60 -4.00 3.22 -4.29
CA ARG A 60 -3.81 3.42 -2.85
C ARG A 60 -4.10 2.15 -2.05
N GLU A 61 -5.15 1.41 -2.42
CA GLU A 61 -5.49 0.16 -1.72
C GLU A 61 -4.43 -0.93 -1.99
N ALA A 62 -3.90 -1.03 -3.21
CA ALA A 62 -2.79 -1.93 -3.53
C ALA A 62 -1.52 -1.58 -2.73
N LEU A 63 -1.15 -0.29 -2.69
CA LEU A 63 -0.01 0.20 -1.89
C LEU A 63 -0.19 -0.12 -0.41
N ARG A 64 -1.38 0.14 0.15
CA ARG A 64 -1.71 -0.18 1.54
C ARG A 64 -1.55 -1.68 1.81
N ARG A 65 -2.12 -2.55 0.98
CA ARG A 65 -2.01 -4.01 1.15
C ARG A 65 -0.57 -4.45 1.14
N PHE A 66 0.24 -3.90 0.23
CA PHE A 66 1.66 -4.22 0.15
C PHE A 66 2.42 -3.79 1.40
N VAL A 67 2.33 -2.51 1.79
CA VAL A 67 3.01 -1.96 2.99
C VAL A 67 2.56 -2.69 4.26
N CYS A 68 1.26 -2.93 4.44
CA CYS A 68 0.74 -3.69 5.58
C CYS A 68 1.27 -5.13 5.60
N THR A 69 1.36 -5.78 4.44
CA THR A 69 1.89 -7.14 4.34
C THR A 69 3.36 -7.17 4.71
N VAL A 70 4.18 -6.30 4.10
CA VAL A 70 5.61 -6.18 4.41
C VAL A 70 5.83 -5.93 5.90
N ARG A 71 5.10 -5.00 6.52
CA ARG A 71 5.23 -4.72 7.97
C ARG A 71 4.88 -5.92 8.85
N ARG A 72 3.85 -6.68 8.45
CA ARG A 72 3.35 -7.82 9.24
C ARG A 72 4.26 -9.04 9.11
N THR A 73 4.78 -9.31 7.91
CA THR A 73 5.54 -10.53 7.60
C THR A 73 7.04 -10.30 7.53
N ARG A 74 7.49 -9.03 7.55
CA ARG A 74 8.85 -8.58 7.24
C ARG A 74 9.32 -9.03 5.85
N ARG A 75 8.38 -9.33 4.94
CA ARG A 75 8.66 -9.84 3.59
C ARG A 75 7.68 -9.25 2.56
N PRO A 76 8.16 -8.79 1.39
CA PRO A 76 7.27 -8.42 0.31
C PRO A 76 6.49 -9.64 -0.21
N ASP A 77 5.20 -9.45 -0.48
CA ASP A 77 4.39 -10.46 -1.16
C ASP A 77 4.58 -10.30 -2.67
N GLU A 78 5.28 -11.25 -3.28
CA GLU A 78 5.54 -11.28 -4.72
C GLU A 78 4.25 -11.31 -5.56
N ARG A 79 3.11 -11.72 -4.98
CA ARG A 79 1.81 -11.68 -5.67
C ARG A 79 1.28 -10.26 -5.86
N LEU A 80 1.69 -9.32 -5.01
CA LEU A 80 1.27 -7.91 -5.06
C LEU A 80 2.19 -7.07 -5.96
N VAL A 81 3.38 -7.58 -6.31
CA VAL A 81 4.33 -6.83 -7.13
C VAL A 81 3.80 -6.58 -8.56
N PRO A 82 3.22 -7.56 -9.28
CA PRO A 82 2.61 -7.30 -10.58
C PRO A 82 1.49 -6.26 -10.54
N GLU A 83 0.72 -6.22 -9.45
CA GLU A 83 -0.36 -5.24 -9.24
C GLU A 83 0.22 -3.82 -9.13
N LEU A 84 1.29 -3.63 -8.34
CA LEU A 84 1.99 -2.35 -8.24
C LEU A 84 2.64 -1.93 -9.57
N ILE A 85 3.16 -2.89 -10.34
CA ILE A 85 3.74 -2.61 -11.65
C ILE A 85 2.67 -2.15 -12.64
N ALA A 86 1.49 -2.79 -12.63
CA ALA A 86 0.35 -2.38 -13.46
C ALA A 86 -0.14 -0.96 -13.12
N LEU A 87 0.09 -0.49 -11.88
CA LEU A 87 -0.22 0.86 -11.42
C LEU A 87 0.86 1.90 -11.77
N GLY A 88 1.89 1.49 -12.51
CA GLY A 88 2.95 2.35 -13.02
C GLY A 88 4.20 2.45 -12.13
N LEU A 89 4.32 1.60 -11.10
CA LEU A 89 5.59 1.49 -10.37
C LEU A 89 6.55 0.58 -11.16
N ASN A 90 7.84 0.89 -11.14
CA ASN A 90 8.86 -0.03 -11.64
C ASN A 90 9.35 -0.96 -10.51
N ARG A 91 10.06 -2.04 -10.87
CA ARG A 91 10.50 -3.03 -9.86
C ARG A 91 11.42 -2.43 -8.80
N SER A 92 12.32 -1.52 -9.17
CA SER A 92 13.22 -0.85 -8.22
C SER A 92 12.47 0.03 -7.22
N GLN A 93 11.39 0.70 -7.63
CA GLN A 93 10.49 1.45 -6.74
C GLN A 93 9.74 0.53 -5.78
N VAL A 94 9.30 -0.64 -6.24
CA VAL A 94 8.63 -1.63 -5.39
C VAL A 94 9.59 -2.21 -4.35
N ASP A 95 10.82 -2.54 -4.76
CA ASP A 95 11.85 -3.03 -3.85
C ASP A 95 12.23 -1.95 -2.81
N ALA A 96 12.31 -0.68 -3.21
CA ALA A 96 12.51 0.45 -2.30
C ALA A 96 11.35 0.62 -1.31
N LEU A 97 10.11 0.50 -1.79
CA LEU A 97 8.92 0.57 -0.95
C LEU A 97 8.90 -0.58 0.07
N ALA A 98 9.35 -1.78 -0.32
CA ALA A 98 9.50 -2.91 0.59
C ALA A 98 10.53 -2.62 1.68
N LEU A 99 11.70 -2.07 1.32
CA LEU A 99 12.74 -1.70 2.29
C LEU A 99 12.28 -0.63 3.29
N LEU A 100 11.54 0.39 2.84
CA LEU A 100 11.00 1.43 3.73
C LEU A 100 9.88 0.93 4.64
N SER A 101 9.19 -0.13 4.23
CA SER A 101 8.08 -0.73 4.97
C SER A 101 8.53 -1.87 5.89
N ALA A 102 9.80 -2.26 5.83
CA ALA A 102 10.33 -3.47 6.45
C ALA A 102 10.53 -3.37 7.96
#